data_AF-A0A3N0A4R2-F1
#
_entry.id   AF-A0A3N0A4R2-F1
#
_cell.length_a   1.000
_cell.length_b   1.000
_cell.length_c   1.000
_cell.angle_alpha   90.00
_cell.angle_beta   90.00
_cell.angle_gamma   90.00
#
_symmetry.space_group_name_H-M   'P 1'
#
loop_
_entity.id
_entity.type
_entity.pdbx_description
1 polymer ?
#
loop_
_entity_poly.entity_id
_entity_poly.type
_entity_poly.pdbx_seq_one_letter_code
_entity_poly.pdbx_strand_id
1 'polypeptide(L)'
;MIQLSILKIRGYGPWTLTLGSDREHELQVLQASVYGRLQRLFSERDCLVFPNRADEFFAVTNGLDMDGHRQILGSLDFDVSLSASIGTGSTPLEADRAAHRAGSSEAVSGTAGNADRACIMHLDVEDLTSRGQSRSPYEITSDIFSLYHKMSRFFLRHDSLAFFMGGDNFMVVADDKAKKAAPEFLEYAQKECGMRLNCGIGTGRTAREAARLATESLDTIRKMRKSGNRPGIYELPC
;
A
#
# COMPACT_ATOMS: atom_id res chain seq x y z
N MET A 1 -8.29 -14.38 -7.36
CA MET A 1 -6.93 -13.89 -7.67
C MET A 1 -6.87 -12.39 -7.43
N ILE A 2 -5.68 -11.88 -7.13
CA ILE A 2 -5.39 -10.44 -7.02
C ILE A 2 -4.55 -9.97 -8.22
N GLN A 3 -4.73 -8.73 -8.65
CA GLN A 3 -3.90 -8.09 -9.67
C GLN A 3 -3.10 -6.94 -9.06
N LEU A 4 -1.79 -6.95 -9.31
CA LEU A 4 -0.87 -5.90 -8.91
C LEU A 4 -0.17 -5.32 -10.12
N SER A 5 0.12 -4.03 -10.04
CA SER A 5 0.90 -3.30 -11.02
C SER A 5 2.07 -2.62 -10.35
N ILE A 6 3.28 -2.81 -10.89
CA ILE A 6 4.49 -2.09 -10.50
C ILE A 6 4.63 -0.92 -11.46
N LEU A 7 4.49 0.29 -10.95
CA LEU A 7 4.63 1.53 -11.71
C LEU A 7 6.03 2.10 -11.45
N LYS A 8 6.74 2.51 -12.51
CA LYS A 8 8.10 3.06 -12.38
C LYS A 8 8.30 4.28 -13.25
N ILE A 9 9.08 5.24 -12.77
CA ILE A 9 9.64 6.32 -13.59
C ILE A 9 10.80 5.75 -14.42
N ARG A 10 10.69 5.80 -15.74
CA ARG A 10 11.71 5.22 -16.65
C ARG A 10 12.91 6.16 -16.75
N GLY A 11 14.11 5.58 -16.68
CA GLY A 11 15.35 6.34 -16.81
C GLY A 11 15.58 7.35 -15.68
N TYR A 12 14.94 7.15 -14.53
CA TYR A 12 14.94 8.13 -13.43
C TYR A 12 16.35 8.51 -12.98
N GLY A 13 17.20 7.52 -12.66
CA GLY A 13 18.58 7.75 -12.23
C GLY A 13 19.38 8.64 -13.20
N PRO A 14 19.55 8.24 -14.48
CA PRO A 14 20.21 9.07 -15.48
C PRO A 14 19.58 10.46 -15.65
N TRP A 15 18.25 10.57 -15.63
CA TRP A 15 17.55 11.85 -15.74
C TRP A 15 17.84 12.76 -14.54
N THR A 16 17.88 12.25 -13.31
CA THR A 16 18.22 13.08 -12.14
C THR A 16 19.60 13.74 -12.28
N LEU A 17 20.54 13.10 -12.98
CA LEU A 17 21.88 13.64 -13.18
C LEU A 17 21.92 14.89 -14.07
N THR A 18 20.90 15.11 -14.92
CA THR A 18 20.85 16.27 -15.82
C THR A 18 20.45 17.57 -15.12
N LEU A 19 19.84 17.50 -13.93
CA LEU A 19 19.35 18.65 -13.15
C LEU A 19 20.44 19.35 -12.32
N GLY A 20 21.69 18.89 -12.38
CA GLY A 20 22.78 19.43 -11.56
C GLY A 20 22.72 18.98 -10.09
N SER A 21 23.44 19.70 -9.22
CA SER A 21 23.64 19.31 -7.81
C SER A 21 22.55 19.82 -6.86
N ASP A 22 21.85 20.90 -7.20
CA ASP A 22 20.77 21.49 -6.38
C ASP A 22 19.38 20.91 -6.73
N ARG A 23 19.33 19.62 -7.05
CA ARG A 23 18.15 18.98 -7.64
C ARG A 23 17.18 18.38 -6.64
N GLU A 24 17.60 18.11 -5.40
CA GLU A 24 16.84 17.24 -4.49
C GLU A 24 15.43 17.77 -4.22
N HIS A 25 15.28 19.08 -4.06
CA HIS A 25 13.97 19.69 -3.86
C HIS A 25 13.05 19.52 -5.07
N GLU A 26 13.58 19.63 -6.29
CA GLU A 26 12.83 19.38 -7.53
C GLU A 26 12.42 17.90 -7.65
N LEU A 27 13.32 16.98 -7.26
CA LEU A 27 13.02 15.55 -7.24
C LEU A 27 11.87 15.24 -6.28
N GLN A 28 11.87 15.83 -5.07
CA GLN A 28 10.80 15.66 -4.09
C GLN A 28 9.47 16.21 -4.62
N VAL A 29 9.47 17.37 -5.30
CA VAL A 29 8.27 17.95 -5.93
C VAL A 29 7.73 17.05 -7.04
N LEU A 30 8.59 16.53 -7.92
CA LEU A 30 8.20 15.63 -8.99
C LEU A 30 7.63 14.32 -8.42
N GLN A 31 8.33 13.67 -7.51
CA GLN A 31 7.91 12.39 -6.90
C GLN A 31 6.52 12.52 -6.24
N ALA A 32 6.30 13.60 -5.47
CA ALA A 32 5.02 13.87 -4.82
C ALA A 32 3.90 14.14 -5.84
N SER A 33 4.20 14.88 -6.90
CA SER A 33 3.25 15.24 -7.96
C SER A 33 2.87 14.02 -8.81
N VAL A 34 3.83 13.16 -9.15
CA VAL A 34 3.61 11.87 -9.81
C VAL A 34 2.74 10.98 -8.94
N TYR A 35 3.07 10.81 -7.65
CA TYR A 35 2.26 10.00 -6.73
C TYR A 35 0.82 10.50 -6.66
N GLY A 36 0.61 11.81 -6.45
CA GLY A 36 -0.72 12.41 -6.37
C GLY A 36 -1.53 12.23 -7.66
N ARG A 37 -0.89 12.35 -8.82
CA ARG A 37 -1.55 12.16 -10.12
C ARG A 37 -1.91 10.70 -10.37
N LEU A 38 -0.99 9.77 -10.08
CA LEU A 38 -1.26 8.33 -10.16
C LEU A 38 -2.40 7.94 -9.23
N GLN A 39 -2.35 8.36 -7.97
CA GLN A 39 -3.39 8.08 -6.99
C GLN A 39 -4.77 8.51 -7.48
N ARG A 40 -4.88 9.72 -8.06
CA ARG A 40 -6.15 10.22 -8.62
C ARG A 40 -6.65 9.35 -9.78
N LEU A 41 -5.85 9.18 -10.82
CA LEU A 41 -6.26 8.50 -12.06
C LEU A 41 -6.59 7.01 -11.84
N PHE A 42 -5.81 6.33 -11.01
CA PHE A 42 -6.10 4.93 -10.66
C PHE A 42 -7.35 4.82 -9.75
N SER A 43 -7.57 5.78 -8.84
CA SER A 43 -8.79 5.78 -8.01
C SER A 43 -10.08 5.97 -8.82
N GLU A 44 -10.03 6.73 -9.91
CA GLU A 44 -11.15 6.87 -10.87
C GLU A 44 -11.50 5.55 -11.59
N ARG A 45 -10.61 4.55 -11.52
CA ARG A 45 -10.80 3.19 -12.03
C ARG A 45 -10.88 2.14 -10.92
N ASP A 46 -11.33 2.54 -9.72
CA ASP A 46 -11.47 1.69 -8.53
C ASP A 46 -10.18 1.00 -8.01
N CYS A 47 -9.02 1.47 -8.47
CA CYS A 47 -7.71 0.98 -8.05
C CYS A 47 -7.16 1.79 -6.87
N LEU A 48 -6.09 1.28 -6.24
CA LEU A 48 -5.42 1.95 -5.11
C LEU A 48 -3.90 1.91 -5.30
N VAL A 49 -3.22 3.05 -5.12
CA VAL A 49 -1.78 3.20 -5.31
C VAL A 49 -1.08 3.39 -3.97
N PHE A 50 0.07 2.76 -3.81
CA PHE A 50 0.92 2.83 -2.63
C PHE A 50 2.29 3.39 -3.01
N PRO A 51 2.84 4.34 -2.24
CA PRO A 51 4.23 4.76 -2.42
C PRO A 51 5.16 3.60 -2.07
N ASN A 52 6.27 3.48 -2.80
CA ASN A 52 7.36 2.58 -2.43
C ASN A 52 8.68 3.36 -2.32
N ARG A 53 9.55 3.28 -3.32
CA ARG A 53 10.89 3.92 -3.30
C ARG A 53 10.90 5.28 -3.99
N ALA A 54 9.76 5.96 -3.98
CA ALA A 54 9.48 7.25 -4.63
C ALA A 54 9.54 7.24 -6.17
N ASP A 55 10.53 6.61 -6.80
CA ASP A 55 10.57 6.39 -8.25
C ASP A 55 9.75 5.17 -8.71
N GLU A 56 9.25 4.40 -7.74
CA GLU A 56 8.45 3.19 -7.90
C GLU A 56 7.23 3.23 -6.99
N PHE A 57 6.11 2.76 -7.52
CA PHE A 57 4.82 2.67 -6.84
C PHE A 57 4.20 1.30 -7.08
N PHE A 58 3.39 0.84 -6.13
CA PHE A 58 2.56 -0.33 -6.31
C PHE A 58 1.11 0.09 -6.50
N ALA A 59 0.37 -0.60 -7.34
CA ALA A 59 -1.07 -0.42 -7.44
C ALA A 59 -1.78 -1.77 -7.36
N VAL A 60 -2.86 -1.86 -6.57
CA VAL A 60 -3.81 -2.96 -6.67
C VAL A 60 -4.83 -2.57 -7.73
N THR A 61 -4.84 -3.32 -8.82
CA THR A 61 -5.50 -2.93 -10.08
C THR A 61 -6.53 -3.97 -10.54
N ASN A 62 -7.16 -4.68 -9.60
CA ASN A 62 -8.26 -5.58 -9.89
C ASN A 62 -9.33 -4.87 -10.72
N GLY A 63 -9.70 -5.44 -11.87
CA GLY A 63 -10.70 -4.89 -12.79
C GLY A 63 -10.15 -3.89 -13.83
N LEU A 64 -8.87 -3.52 -13.77
CA LEU A 64 -8.24 -2.64 -14.76
C LEU A 64 -7.44 -3.46 -15.78
N ASP A 65 -7.80 -3.36 -17.05
CA ASP A 65 -7.15 -4.06 -18.16
C ASP A 65 -5.89 -3.32 -18.67
N MET A 66 -5.20 -3.92 -19.64
CA MET A 66 -3.97 -3.36 -20.22
C MET A 66 -4.20 -2.00 -20.88
N ASP A 67 -5.32 -1.84 -21.59
CA ASP A 67 -5.64 -0.59 -22.29
C ASP A 67 -5.99 0.54 -21.31
N GLY A 68 -6.66 0.23 -20.21
CA GLY A 68 -6.87 1.16 -19.11
C GLY A 68 -5.55 1.66 -18.52
N HIS A 69 -4.56 0.79 -18.33
CA HIS A 69 -3.21 1.21 -17.91
C HIS A 69 -2.55 2.14 -18.96
N ARG A 70 -2.64 1.79 -20.25
CA ARG A 70 -2.09 2.63 -21.34
C ARG A 70 -2.73 4.01 -21.37
N GLN A 71 -4.06 4.08 -21.21
CA GLN A 71 -4.80 5.35 -21.15
C GLN A 71 -4.35 6.21 -19.96
N ILE A 72 -4.21 5.61 -18.78
CA ILE A 72 -3.73 6.34 -17.60
C ILE A 72 -2.32 6.87 -17.85
N LEU A 73 -1.36 6.01 -18.23
CA LEU A 73 0.02 6.43 -18.43
C LEU A 73 0.16 7.45 -19.56
N GLY A 74 -0.60 7.32 -20.65
CA GLY A 74 -0.61 8.27 -21.76
C GLY A 74 -1.26 9.63 -21.44
N SER A 75 -1.96 9.75 -20.31
CA SER A 75 -2.56 11.01 -19.83
C SER A 75 -1.70 11.75 -18.80
N LEU A 76 -0.53 11.20 -18.45
CA LEU A 76 0.43 11.83 -17.55
C LEU A 76 1.27 12.84 -18.33
N ASP A 77 1.34 14.05 -17.80
CA ASP A 77 2.09 15.17 -18.38
C ASP A 77 3.22 15.55 -17.42
N PHE A 78 4.37 14.91 -17.59
CA PHE A 78 5.58 15.10 -16.80
C PHE A 78 6.82 15.02 -17.70
N ASP A 79 7.93 15.62 -17.27
CA ASP A 79 9.23 15.53 -17.95
C ASP A 79 9.89 14.14 -17.88
N VAL A 80 9.18 13.18 -17.30
CA VAL A 80 9.60 11.78 -17.18
C VAL A 80 8.48 10.86 -17.69
N SER A 81 8.89 9.75 -18.31
CA SER A 81 7.95 8.71 -18.74
C SER A 81 7.78 7.65 -17.66
N LEU A 82 6.60 7.03 -17.61
CA LEU A 82 6.32 5.93 -16.70
C LEU A 82 6.11 4.61 -17.45
N SER A 83 6.37 3.50 -16.75
CA SER A 83 6.01 2.15 -17.18
C SER A 83 5.17 1.45 -16.14
N ALA A 84 4.30 0.52 -16.57
CA ALA A 84 3.56 -0.38 -15.71
C ALA A 84 3.86 -1.84 -16.07
N SER A 85 4.26 -2.64 -15.08
CA SER A 85 4.37 -4.09 -15.21
C SER A 85 3.25 -4.74 -14.41
N ILE A 86 2.44 -5.58 -15.04
CA ILE A 86 1.19 -6.08 -14.45
C ILE A 86 1.27 -7.58 -14.23
N GLY A 87 0.84 -8.03 -13.06
CA GLY A 87 0.85 -9.43 -12.65
C GLY A 87 -0.38 -9.83 -11.86
N THR A 88 -0.75 -11.09 -11.98
CA THR A 88 -1.83 -11.71 -11.21
C THR A 88 -1.31 -12.91 -10.43
N GLY A 89 -1.96 -13.21 -9.31
CA GLY A 89 -1.54 -14.28 -8.42
C GLY A 89 -2.65 -14.73 -7.47
N SER A 90 -2.45 -15.89 -6.85
CA SER A 90 -3.32 -16.34 -5.76
C SER A 90 -3.03 -15.58 -4.47
N THR A 91 -1.78 -15.14 -4.29
CA THR A 91 -1.32 -14.26 -3.21
C THR A 91 -0.79 -12.93 -3.75
N PRO A 92 -0.78 -11.85 -2.94
CA PRO A 92 -0.16 -10.58 -3.30
C PRO A 92 1.32 -10.73 -3.73
N LEU A 93 2.12 -11.53 -3.03
CA LEU A 93 3.53 -11.72 -3.37
C LEU A 93 3.72 -12.47 -4.70
N GLU A 94 2.83 -13.41 -5.05
CA GLU A 94 2.84 -14.05 -6.37
C GLU A 94 2.54 -13.05 -7.48
N ALA A 95 1.53 -12.18 -7.29
CA ALA A 95 1.17 -11.15 -8.25
C ALA A 95 2.30 -10.13 -8.45
N ASP A 96 2.97 -9.70 -7.37
CA ASP A 96 4.18 -8.88 -7.43
C ASP A 96 5.29 -9.55 -8.23
N ARG A 97 5.62 -10.81 -7.92
CA ARG A 97 6.65 -11.56 -8.64
C ARG A 97 6.30 -11.76 -10.11
N ALA A 98 5.03 -11.95 -10.44
CA ALA A 98 4.55 -12.04 -11.81
C ALA A 98 4.71 -10.71 -12.56
N ALA A 99 4.32 -9.59 -11.93
CA ALA A 99 4.53 -8.24 -12.45
C ALA A 99 6.03 -7.97 -12.67
N HIS A 100 6.87 -8.31 -11.70
CA HIS A 100 8.32 -8.13 -11.81
C HIS A 100 8.91 -8.90 -13.01
N ARG A 101 8.50 -10.16 -13.23
CA ARG A 101 8.95 -10.97 -14.36
C ARG A 101 8.52 -10.42 -15.72
N ALA A 102 7.38 -9.74 -15.80
CA ALA A 102 6.94 -9.08 -17.03
C ALA A 102 7.89 -7.96 -17.48
N GLY A 103 8.65 -7.37 -16.55
CA GLY A 103 9.67 -6.36 -16.84
C GLY A 103 9.09 -5.02 -17.29
N SER A 104 9.95 -4.05 -17.58
CA SER A 104 9.57 -2.66 -17.93
C SER A 104 10.15 -2.19 -19.27
N SER A 105 10.41 -3.14 -20.19
CA SER A 105 10.90 -2.84 -21.54
C SER A 105 9.89 -2.01 -22.34
N GLU A 106 8.61 -2.30 -22.18
CA GLU A 106 7.48 -1.58 -22.77
C GLU A 106 6.84 -0.62 -21.75
N ALA A 107 6.02 0.32 -22.25
CA ALA A 107 5.27 1.23 -21.38
C ALA A 107 4.24 0.47 -20.51
N VAL A 108 3.62 -0.59 -21.04
CA VAL A 108 2.72 -1.46 -20.28
C VAL A 108 3.00 -2.91 -20.68
N SER A 109 3.35 -3.76 -19.72
CA SER A 109 3.72 -5.16 -19.93
C SER A 109 3.01 -6.10 -18.95
N GLY A 110 3.00 -7.40 -19.27
CA GLY A 110 2.45 -8.45 -18.41
C GLY A 110 1.02 -8.83 -18.74
N THR A 111 0.30 -9.34 -17.74
CA THR A 111 -1.04 -9.90 -17.91
C THR A 111 -2.00 -9.26 -16.93
N ALA A 112 -3.04 -8.60 -17.47
CA ALA A 112 -4.17 -8.07 -16.71
C ALA A 112 -5.41 -8.97 -16.88
N GLY A 113 -6.36 -8.83 -15.97
CA GLY A 113 -7.63 -9.57 -15.97
C GLY A 113 -7.62 -10.83 -15.10
N ASN A 114 -8.79 -11.45 -14.93
CA ASN A 114 -9.03 -12.63 -14.09
C ASN A 114 -8.85 -12.46 -12.57
N ALA A 115 -8.53 -11.24 -12.09
CA ALA A 115 -8.53 -10.93 -10.68
C ALA A 115 -9.92 -10.47 -10.22
N ASP A 116 -10.47 -11.18 -9.24
CA ASP A 116 -11.86 -11.09 -8.78
C ASP A 116 -11.98 -10.67 -7.31
N ARG A 117 -10.86 -10.65 -6.58
CA ARG A 117 -10.83 -10.38 -5.15
C ARG A 117 -9.60 -9.59 -4.73
N ALA A 118 -9.82 -8.49 -4.03
CA ALA A 118 -8.82 -7.74 -3.31
C ALA A 118 -9.14 -7.78 -1.81
N CYS A 119 -8.12 -7.98 -0.97
CA CYS A 119 -8.27 -7.90 0.47
C CYS A 119 -7.22 -6.92 1.02
N ILE A 120 -7.68 -6.00 1.85
CA ILE A 120 -6.86 -4.99 2.51
C ILE A 120 -7.10 -5.09 4.00
N MET A 121 -6.01 -5.18 4.75
CA MET A 121 -6.00 -4.94 6.19
C MET A 121 -5.52 -3.52 6.42
N HIS A 122 -6.33 -2.70 7.07
CA HIS A 122 -5.99 -1.34 7.48
C HIS A 122 -5.63 -1.37 8.97
N LEU A 123 -4.39 -1.07 9.31
CA LEU A 123 -3.89 -1.06 10.68
C LEU A 123 -3.58 0.36 11.16
N ASP A 124 -3.94 0.66 12.40
CA ASP A 124 -3.56 1.91 13.09
C ASP A 124 -2.94 1.61 14.46
N VAL A 125 -2.08 2.52 14.96
CA VAL A 125 -1.52 2.44 16.31
C VAL A 125 -2.49 3.08 17.29
N GLU A 126 -2.88 2.35 18.33
CA GLU A 126 -3.74 2.92 19.37
C GLU A 126 -2.99 3.97 20.19
N ASP A 127 -3.60 5.14 20.32
CA ASP A 127 -3.19 6.23 21.21
C ASP A 127 -1.74 6.70 20.99
N LEU A 128 -1.35 6.88 19.72
CA LEU A 128 -0.03 7.45 19.38
C LEU A 128 0.15 8.86 19.97
N THR A 129 -0.93 9.64 20.07
CA THR A 129 -0.92 11.02 20.57
C THR A 129 -0.41 11.13 22.02
N SER A 130 -0.73 10.17 22.89
CA SER A 130 -0.24 10.20 24.27
C SER A 130 1.28 9.99 24.36
N ARG A 131 1.87 9.23 23.43
CA ARG A 131 3.32 9.04 23.34
C ARG A 131 4.05 10.32 22.98
N GLY A 132 3.43 11.17 22.15
CA GLY A 132 3.97 12.48 21.78
C GLY A 132 4.06 13.51 22.91
N GLN A 133 3.53 13.20 24.10
CA GLN A 133 3.73 14.03 25.30
C GLN A 133 5.10 13.81 25.95
N SER A 134 5.77 12.69 25.62
CA SER A 134 7.03 12.27 26.25
C SER A 134 8.18 12.09 25.25
N ARG A 135 7.90 12.12 23.94
CA ARG A 135 8.84 11.91 22.85
C ARG A 135 8.73 13.00 21.81
N SER A 136 9.84 13.37 21.19
CA SER A 136 9.86 14.31 20.06
C SER A 136 9.21 13.70 18.81
N PRO A 137 8.73 14.51 17.85
CA PRO A 137 8.15 14.00 16.62
C PRO A 137 9.05 13.02 15.86
N TYR A 138 10.37 13.26 15.83
CA TYR A 138 11.30 12.39 15.11
C TYR A 138 11.54 11.04 15.81
N GLU A 139 11.52 11.00 17.15
CA GLU A 139 11.57 9.74 17.89
C GLU A 139 10.33 8.89 17.61
N ILE A 140 9.14 9.52 17.54
CA ILE A 140 7.91 8.84 17.14
C ILE A 140 8.05 8.28 15.71
N THR A 141 8.58 9.08 14.78
CA THR A 141 8.87 8.61 13.42
C THR A 141 9.79 7.39 13.41
N SER A 142 10.85 7.39 14.22
CA SER A 142 11.77 6.26 14.36
C SER A 142 11.05 5.00 14.86
N ASP A 143 10.17 5.13 15.86
CA ASP A 143 9.39 4.00 16.37
C ASP A 143 8.42 3.44 15.31
N ILE A 144 7.72 4.34 14.61
CA ILE A 144 6.76 3.99 13.56
C ILE A 144 7.46 3.26 12.41
N PHE A 145 8.64 3.71 11.98
CA PHE A 145 9.41 3.01 10.97
C PHE A 145 10.00 1.68 11.47
N SER A 146 10.35 1.57 12.75
CA SER A 146 10.74 0.28 13.35
C SER A 146 9.58 -0.73 13.30
N LEU A 147 8.37 -0.29 13.66
CA LEU A 147 7.14 -1.08 13.53
C LEU A 147 6.91 -1.47 12.06
N TYR A 148 7.01 -0.51 11.13
CA TYR A 148 6.81 -0.76 9.70
C TYR A 148 7.77 -1.83 9.16
N HIS A 149 9.06 -1.74 9.52
CA HIS A 149 10.06 -2.72 9.12
C HIS A 149 9.67 -4.13 9.58
N LYS A 150 9.28 -4.27 10.84
CA LYS A 150 8.83 -5.55 11.42
C LYS A 150 7.55 -6.06 10.75
N MET A 151 6.58 -5.18 10.50
CA MET A 151 5.32 -5.48 9.81
C MET A 151 5.57 -5.99 8.38
N SER A 152 6.36 -5.26 7.60
CA SER A 152 6.74 -5.62 6.24
C SER A 152 7.42 -6.99 6.22
N ARG A 153 8.37 -7.23 7.13
CA ARG A 153 9.05 -8.54 7.23
C ARG A 153 8.10 -9.67 7.62
N PHE A 154 7.15 -9.43 8.52
CA PHE A 154 6.18 -10.43 8.97
C PHE A 154 5.22 -10.81 7.84
N PHE A 155 4.56 -9.83 7.21
CA PHE A 155 3.58 -10.11 6.17
C PHE A 155 4.20 -10.59 4.86
N LEU A 156 5.45 -10.24 4.57
CA LEU A 156 6.18 -10.81 3.44
C LEU A 156 6.38 -12.34 3.59
N ARG A 157 6.55 -12.86 4.81
CA ARG A 157 6.58 -14.32 5.08
C ARG A 157 5.21 -14.99 4.94
N HIS A 158 4.15 -14.18 4.90
CA HIS A 158 2.77 -14.58 4.67
C HIS A 158 2.29 -14.15 3.27
N ASP A 159 3.23 -14.07 2.31
CA ASP A 159 2.96 -13.80 0.90
C ASP A 159 2.14 -12.52 0.64
N SER A 160 2.28 -11.53 1.52
CA SER A 160 1.52 -10.28 1.53
C SER A 160 2.44 -9.06 1.52
N LEU A 161 1.89 -7.90 1.14
CA LEU A 161 2.65 -6.65 0.98
C LEU A 161 2.14 -5.59 1.95
N ALA A 162 3.02 -5.06 2.79
CA ALA A 162 2.69 -3.99 3.74
C ALA A 162 3.22 -2.64 3.25
N PHE A 163 2.41 -1.60 3.42
CA PHE A 163 2.70 -0.22 3.02
C PHE A 163 2.41 0.74 4.17
N PHE A 164 3.27 1.74 4.35
CA PHE A 164 3.06 2.84 5.29
C PHE A 164 2.25 3.96 4.61
N MET A 165 1.18 4.41 5.27
CA MET A 165 0.23 5.39 4.72
C MET A 165 0.38 6.79 5.31
N GLY A 166 1.31 6.99 6.24
CA GLY A 166 1.50 8.25 6.96
C GLY A 166 0.87 8.25 8.36
N GLY A 167 1.47 9.05 9.24
CA GLY A 167 1.08 9.12 10.65
C GLY A 167 1.30 7.77 11.34
N ASP A 168 0.21 7.15 11.76
CA ASP A 168 0.13 5.87 12.45
C ASP A 168 -0.53 4.75 11.62
N ASN A 169 -0.80 4.99 10.33
CA ASN A 169 -1.59 4.10 9.49
C ASN A 169 -0.72 3.24 8.56
N PHE A 170 -1.12 1.98 8.43
CA PHE A 170 -0.53 1.00 7.54
C PHE A 170 -1.62 0.26 6.78
N MET A 171 -1.32 -0.15 5.56
CA MET A 171 -2.18 -1.04 4.79
C MET A 171 -1.40 -2.28 4.36
N VAL A 172 -2.00 -3.44 4.54
CA VAL A 172 -1.47 -4.72 4.06
C VAL A 172 -2.40 -5.24 2.98
N VAL A 173 -1.87 -5.37 1.76
CA VAL A 173 -2.53 -6.12 0.70
C VAL A 173 -2.32 -7.60 1.00
N ALA A 174 -3.41 -8.29 1.27
CA ALA A 174 -3.40 -9.57 1.97
C ALA A 174 -4.18 -10.67 1.24
N ASP A 175 -3.92 -11.91 1.64
CA ASP A 175 -4.77 -13.06 1.36
C ASP A 175 -5.39 -13.62 2.66
N ASP A 176 -6.13 -14.73 2.58
CA ASP A 176 -6.76 -15.33 3.76
C ASP A 176 -5.76 -15.89 4.77
N LYS A 177 -4.55 -16.28 4.33
CA LYS A 177 -3.49 -16.77 5.22
C LYS A 177 -2.95 -15.61 6.06
N ALA A 178 -2.65 -14.48 5.43
CA ALA A 178 -2.20 -13.28 6.14
C ALA A 178 -3.27 -12.71 7.08
N LYS A 179 -4.55 -12.74 6.68
CA LYS A 179 -5.68 -12.39 7.56
C LYS A 179 -5.67 -13.21 8.85
N LYS A 180 -5.50 -14.53 8.74
CA LYS A 180 -5.44 -15.43 9.91
C LYS A 180 -4.20 -15.20 10.78
N ALA A 181 -3.12 -14.65 10.22
CA ALA A 181 -1.90 -14.31 10.93
C ALA A 181 -1.93 -12.91 11.59
N ALA A 182 -2.93 -12.09 11.31
CA ALA A 182 -3.04 -10.75 11.89
C ALA A 182 -3.06 -10.73 13.44
N PRO A 183 -3.78 -11.65 14.16
CA PRO A 183 -3.72 -11.71 15.62
C PRO A 183 -2.30 -11.93 16.15
N GLU A 184 -1.51 -12.80 15.52
CA GLU A 184 -0.12 -13.07 15.88
C GLU A 184 0.73 -11.81 15.72
N PHE A 185 0.54 -11.07 14.62
CA PHE A 185 1.27 -9.82 14.40
C PHE A 185 0.92 -8.74 15.43
N LEU A 186 -0.36 -8.61 15.80
CA LEU A 186 -0.81 -7.67 16.83
C LEU A 186 -0.15 -7.97 18.19
N GLU A 187 -0.09 -9.25 18.57
CA GLU A 187 0.57 -9.67 19.80
C GLU A 187 2.09 -9.41 19.74
N TYR A 188 2.72 -9.72 18.61
CA TYR A 188 4.12 -9.44 18.35
C TYR A 188 4.44 -7.94 18.44
N ALA A 189 3.63 -7.07 17.84
CA ALA A 189 3.79 -5.62 17.90
C ALA A 189 3.68 -5.10 19.34
N GLN A 190 2.73 -5.64 20.12
CA GLN A 190 2.58 -5.26 21.52
C GLN A 190 3.79 -5.70 22.37
N LYS A 191 4.33 -6.90 22.15
CA LYS A 191 5.48 -7.41 22.91
C LYS A 191 6.79 -6.73 22.52
N GLU A 192 7.07 -6.61 21.23
CA GLU A 192 8.37 -6.19 20.70
C GLU A 192 8.50 -4.68 20.42
N CYS A 193 7.37 -3.99 20.30
CA CYS A 193 7.34 -2.54 20.05
C CYS A 193 6.61 -1.78 21.17
N GLY A 194 5.97 -2.50 22.10
CA GLY A 194 5.10 -1.88 23.10
C GLY A 194 3.88 -1.19 22.49
N MET A 195 3.50 -1.50 21.25
CA MET A 195 2.43 -0.81 20.51
C MET A 195 1.22 -1.71 20.31
N ARG A 196 0.06 -1.25 20.79
CA ARG A 196 -1.23 -1.89 20.50
C ARG A 196 -1.70 -1.41 19.14
N LEU A 197 -2.15 -2.33 18.30
CA LEU A 197 -2.66 -2.01 16.98
C LEU A 197 -4.14 -2.39 16.88
N ASN A 198 -4.86 -1.65 16.05
CA ASN A 198 -6.14 -2.08 15.50
C ASN A 198 -5.93 -2.60 14.10
N CYS A 199 -6.77 -3.54 13.66
CA CYS A 199 -6.75 -4.07 12.31
C CYS A 199 -8.18 -4.21 11.80
N GLY A 200 -8.59 -3.32 10.90
CA GLY A 200 -9.82 -3.47 10.14
C GLY A 200 -9.54 -4.21 8.84
N ILE A 201 -10.31 -5.26 8.58
CA ILE A 201 -10.16 -6.09 7.38
C ILE A 201 -11.33 -5.80 6.45
N GLY A 202 -11.03 -5.65 5.17
CA GLY A 202 -12.02 -5.49 4.11
C GLY A 202 -11.66 -6.31 2.89
N THR A 203 -12.67 -7.00 2.34
CA THR A 203 -12.55 -7.80 1.13
C THR A 203 -13.57 -7.31 0.11
N GLY A 204 -13.13 -7.01 -1.11
CA GLY A 204 -13.99 -6.51 -2.18
C GLY A 204 -13.54 -7.00 -3.54
N ARG A 205 -14.26 -6.63 -4.60
CA ARG A 205 -13.86 -6.92 -5.98
C ARG A 205 -12.76 -5.99 -6.46
N THR A 206 -12.75 -4.77 -5.94
CA THR A 206 -11.77 -3.72 -6.27
C THR A 206 -10.96 -3.30 -5.05
N ALA A 207 -9.83 -2.64 -5.28
CA ALA A 207 -8.96 -2.17 -4.21
C ALA A 207 -9.62 -1.07 -3.37
N ARG A 208 -10.35 -0.15 -4.03
CA ARG A 208 -11.09 0.94 -3.37
C ARG A 208 -12.20 0.40 -2.46
N GLU A 209 -12.93 -0.60 -2.93
CA GLU A 209 -13.98 -1.25 -2.12
C GLU A 209 -13.37 -1.95 -0.90
N ALA A 210 -12.31 -2.75 -1.08
CA ALA A 210 -11.62 -3.43 0.01
C ALA A 210 -11.08 -2.44 1.05
N ALA A 211 -10.46 -1.33 0.62
CA ALA A 211 -9.94 -0.30 1.52
C ALA A 211 -11.05 0.45 2.28
N ARG A 212 -12.18 0.74 1.62
CA ARG A 212 -13.36 1.33 2.27
C ARG A 212 -13.88 0.42 3.38
N LEU A 213 -14.10 -0.86 3.07
CA LEU A 213 -14.58 -1.85 4.04
C LEU A 213 -13.60 -2.04 5.21
N ALA A 214 -12.29 -2.06 4.93
CA ALA A 214 -11.26 -2.15 5.97
C ALA A 214 -11.32 -0.94 6.92
N THR A 215 -11.58 0.25 6.38
CA THR A 215 -11.72 1.48 7.18
C THR A 215 -13.02 1.47 8.00
N GLU A 216 -14.13 1.01 7.43
CA GLU A 216 -15.39 0.83 8.17
C GLU A 216 -15.26 -0.20 9.30
N SER A 217 -14.46 -1.25 9.09
CA SER A 217 -14.10 -2.21 10.13
C SER A 217 -13.32 -1.55 11.28
N LEU A 218 -12.35 -0.67 10.99
CA LEU A 218 -11.64 0.12 12.01
C LEU A 218 -12.60 1.05 12.78
N ASP A 219 -13.50 1.73 12.09
CA ASP A 219 -14.49 2.59 12.73
C ASP A 219 -15.44 1.79 13.64
N THR A 220 -15.73 0.55 13.28
CA THR A 220 -16.52 -0.36 14.12
C THR A 220 -15.74 -0.77 15.38
N ILE A 221 -14.44 -1.06 15.27
CA ILE A 221 -13.56 -1.28 16.44
C ILE A 221 -13.60 -0.08 17.39
N ARG A 222 -13.46 1.14 16.83
CA ARG A 222 -13.48 2.39 17.61
C ARG A 222 -14.83 2.61 18.31
N LYS A 223 -15.96 2.26 17.65
CA LYS A 223 -17.30 2.32 18.25
C LYS A 223 -17.48 1.30 19.37
N MET A 224 -17.09 0.04 19.15
CA MET A 224 -17.17 -1.03 20.16
C MET A 224 -16.35 -0.69 21.42
N ARG A 225 -15.20 -0.03 21.24
CA ARG A 225 -14.36 0.44 22.36
C ARG A 225 -15.10 1.40 23.29
N LYS A 226 -15.92 2.29 22.73
CA LYS A 226 -16.74 3.22 23.52
C LYS A 226 -17.84 2.50 24.31
N SER A 227 -18.30 1.34 23.87
CA SER A 227 -19.28 0.50 24.58
C SER A 227 -18.64 -0.54 25.50
N GLY A 228 -17.32 -0.46 25.76
CA GLY A 228 -16.62 -1.33 26.71
C GLY A 228 -16.02 -2.61 26.11
N ASN A 229 -16.29 -2.94 24.85
CA ASN A 229 -15.68 -4.08 24.16
C ASN A 229 -14.42 -3.64 23.39
N ARG A 230 -13.30 -4.34 23.52
CA ARG A 230 -12.01 -3.92 22.93
C ARG A 230 -11.45 -4.96 21.94
N PRO A 231 -12.13 -5.23 20.81
CA PRO A 231 -11.55 -6.09 19.79
C PRO A 231 -10.35 -5.37 19.15
N GLY A 232 -9.24 -6.08 18.95
CA GLY A 232 -8.10 -5.57 18.19
C GLY A 232 -8.26 -5.75 16.68
N ILE A 233 -9.16 -6.64 16.25
CA ILE A 233 -9.39 -6.99 14.84
C ILE A 233 -10.89 -7.06 14.56
N TYR A 234 -11.30 -6.60 13.38
CA TYR A 234 -12.67 -6.73 12.90
C TYR A 234 -12.71 -6.87 11.38
N GLU A 235 -13.60 -7.71 10.87
CA GLU A 235 -13.89 -7.86 9.44
C GLU A 235 -15.41 -7.73 9.28
N LEU A 236 -15.86 -6.77 8.47
CA LEU A 236 -17.26 -6.67 8.10
C LEU A 236 -17.64 -7.84 7.19
N PRO A 237 -18.84 -8.44 7.37
CA PRO A 237 -19.32 -9.45 6.45
C PRO A 237 -19.53 -8.84 5.06
N CYS A 238 -19.09 -9.57 4.02
CA CYS A 238 -19.28 -9.22 2.61
C CYS A 238 -20.75 -9.34 2.18
#